data_AF-A0A7K9RTK0-F1
#
_entry.id   AF-A0A7K9RTK0-F1
#
_cell.length_a   1.000
_cell.length_b   1.000
_cell.length_c   1.000
_cell.angle_alpha   90.00
_cell.angle_beta   90.00
_cell.angle_gamma   90.00
#
_symmetry.space_group_name_H-M   'P 1'
#
loop_
_entity.id
_entity.type
_entity.pdbx_description
1 polymer ?
#
loop_
_entity_poly.entity_id
_entity_poly.type
_entity_poly.pdbx_seq_one_letter_code
_entity_poly.pdbx_strand_id
1 'polypeptide(L)' 'RRQKANARERNRMHDLNAALDNLRKVVPCYSKTQKLSKIETLRLAKNYIWALSEILRSG' A
#
# COMPACT_ATOMS: atom_id res chain seq x y z
N ARG A 1 10.98 30.28 -4.36
CA ARG A 1 9.99 29.87 -3.32
C ARG A 1 9.10 28.70 -3.76
N ARG A 2 8.33 28.81 -4.85
CA ARG A 2 7.45 27.72 -5.37
C ARG A 2 8.20 26.41 -5.70
N GLN A 3 9.34 26.50 -6.37
CA GLN A 3 10.16 25.33 -6.72
C GLN A 3 10.57 24.48 -5.50
N LYS A 4 11.01 25.13 -4.41
CA LYS A 4 11.38 24.43 -3.16
C LYS A 4 10.18 23.73 -2.51
N ALA A 5 8.98 24.32 -2.59
CA ALA A 5 7.76 23.70 -2.09
C ALA A 5 7.36 22.47 -2.94
N ASN A 6 7.40 22.59 -4.26
CA ASN A 6 7.11 21.48 -5.18
C ASN A 6 8.11 20.32 -4.99
N ALA A 7 9.40 20.63 -4.77
CA ALA A 7 10.40 19.61 -4.49
C ALA A 7 10.09 18.84 -3.21
N ARG A 8 9.67 19.53 -2.14
CA ARG A 8 9.27 18.86 -0.88
C ARG A 8 8.05 17.97 -1.08
N GLU A 9 7.04 18.43 -1.80
CA GLU A 9 5.82 17.63 -2.02
C GLU A 9 6.10 16.39 -2.88
N ARG A 10 6.99 16.50 -3.88
CA ARG A 10 7.45 15.33 -4.64
C ARG A 10 8.14 14.30 -3.75
N ASN A 11 9.01 14.73 -2.85
CA ASN A 11 9.69 13.81 -1.91
C ASN A 11 8.68 13.14 -0.98
N ARG A 12 7.75 13.91 -0.41
CA ARG A 12 6.67 13.38 0.44
C ARG A 12 5.84 12.31 -0.29
N MET A 13 5.52 12.56 -1.56
CA MET A 13 4.79 11.60 -2.39
C MET A 13 5.63 10.37 -2.76
N HIS A 14 6.95 10.51 -2.89
CA HIS A 14 7.86 9.38 -3.08
C HIS A 14 7.86 8.46 -1.86
N ASP A 15 7.97 9.03 -0.66
CA ASP A 15 7.90 8.28 0.61
C ASP A 15 6.55 7.55 0.76
N LEU A 16 5.44 8.24 0.43
CA LEU A 16 4.11 7.64 0.45
C LEU A 16 3.98 6.47 -0.54
N ASN A 17 4.50 6.62 -1.76
CA ASN A 17 4.46 5.55 -2.76
C ASN A 17 5.36 4.37 -2.35
N ALA A 18 6.50 4.62 -1.70
CA ALA A 18 7.37 3.59 -1.17
C ALA A 18 6.68 2.78 -0.05
N ALA A 19 5.96 3.45 0.85
CA ALA A 19 5.14 2.78 1.87
C ALA A 19 4.03 1.92 1.25
N LEU A 20 3.35 2.42 0.20
CA LEU A 20 2.35 1.65 -0.53
C LEU A 20 2.96 0.41 -1.23
N ASP A 21 4.17 0.54 -1.79
CA ASP A 21 4.89 -0.60 -2.38
C ASP A 21 5.31 -1.63 -1.33
N ASN A 22 5.63 -1.21 -0.10
CA ASN A 22 5.86 -2.13 1.01
C ASN A 22 4.57 -2.86 1.41
N LEU A 23 3.43 -2.16 1.44
CA LEU A 23 2.14 -2.81 1.69
C LEU A 23 1.81 -3.86 0.62
N ARG A 24 2.10 -3.57 -0.67
CA ARG A 24 1.89 -4.53 -1.77
C ARG A 24 2.63 -5.85 -1.57
N LYS A 25 3.81 -5.84 -0.94
CA LYS A 25 4.63 -7.04 -0.73
C LYS A 25 4.03 -8.00 0.31
N VAL A 26 3.20 -7.49 1.22
CA VAL A 26 2.67 -8.27 2.36
C VAL A 26 1.19 -8.60 2.22
N VAL A 27 0.50 -8.07 1.20
CA VAL A 27 -0.86 -8.48 0.86
C VAL A 27 -0.83 -9.64 -0.15
N PRO A 28 -1.89 -10.46 -0.20
CA PRO A 28 -2.02 -11.51 -1.22
C PRO A 28 -1.94 -10.95 -2.65
N CYS A 29 -1.68 -11.82 -3.63
CA CYS A 29 -1.60 -11.47 -5.04
C CYS A 29 -0.47 -10.46 -5.40
N TYR A 30 0.60 -10.42 -4.61
CA TYR A 30 1.78 -9.63 -4.96
C TYR A 30 2.41 -10.13 -6.27
N SER A 31 2.59 -9.22 -7.23
CA SER A 31 3.38 -9.45 -8.44
C SER A 31 4.39 -8.32 -8.65
N LYS A 32 5.64 -8.68 -8.97
CA LYS A 32 6.71 -7.72 -9.29
C LYS A 32 6.46 -7.01 -10.63
N THR A 33 5.85 -7.71 -11.58
CA THR A 33 5.61 -7.22 -12.95
C THR A 33 4.24 -6.58 -13.12
N GLN A 34 3.24 -7.01 -12.33
CA GLN A 34 1.88 -6.46 -12.38
C GLN A 34 1.42 -6.02 -10.99
N LYS A 35 1.77 -4.78 -10.62
CA LYS A 35 1.36 -4.19 -9.34
C LYS A 35 -0.13 -3.87 -9.34
N LEU A 36 -0.82 -4.19 -8.25
CA LEU A 36 -2.17 -3.71 -7.97
C LEU A 36 -2.23 -2.18 -7.98
N SER A 37 -3.35 -1.59 -8.42
CA SER A 37 -3.58 -0.15 -8.29
C SER A 37 -3.60 0.29 -6.82
N LYS A 38 -3.56 1.61 -6.58
CA LYS A 38 -3.57 2.15 -5.20
C LYS A 38 -4.83 1.72 -4.44
N ILE A 39 -6.00 1.84 -5.08
CA ILE A 39 -7.28 1.51 -4.46
C ILE A 39 -7.44 0.01 -4.22
N GLU A 40 -7.01 -0.83 -5.16
CA GLU A 40 -7.06 -2.29 -5.00
C GLU A 40 -6.16 -2.74 -3.86
N THR A 41 -4.93 -2.21 -3.77
CA THR A 41 -4.00 -2.54 -2.68
C THR A 41 -4.62 -2.23 -1.31
N LEU A 42 -5.24 -1.05 -1.16
CA LEU A 42 -5.85 -0.64 0.11
C LEU A 42 -7.08 -1.47 0.47
N ARG A 43 -7.95 -1.76 -0.51
CA ARG A 43 -9.13 -2.62 -0.31
C ARG A 43 -8.71 -4.05 0.07
N LEU A 44 -7.72 -4.59 -0.64
CA LEU A 44 -7.21 -5.93 -0.37
C LEU A 44 -6.54 -6.02 1.00
N ALA A 45 -5.74 -5.03 1.39
CA ALA A 45 -5.14 -4.97 2.72
C ALA A 45 -6.19 -5.01 3.84
N LYS A 46 -7.24 -4.18 3.74
CA LYS A 46 -8.34 -4.17 4.71
C LYS A 46 -9.00 -5.55 4.83
N ASN A 47 -9.35 -6.15 3.68
CA ASN A 47 -10.02 -7.44 3.66
C ASN A 47 -9.12 -8.56 4.18
N TYR A 48 -7.81 -8.48 3.91
CA TYR A 48 -6.85 -9.48 4.37
C TYR A 48 -6.67 -9.43 5.89
N ILE A 49 -6.54 -8.24 6.48
CA ILE A 49 -6.51 -8.07 7.94
C ILE A 49 -7.79 -8.66 8.56
N TRP A 50 -8.95 -8.38 7.98
CA TRP A 50 -10.22 -8.94 8.45
C TRP A 50 -10.24 -10.48 8.39
N ALA A 51 -9.84 -11.06 7.26
CA ALA A 51 -9.80 -12.51 7.07
C ALA A 51 -8.84 -13.21 8.06
N LEU A 52 -7.64 -12.65 8.26
CA LEU A 52 -6.70 -13.17 9.26
C LEU A 52 -7.27 -13.09 10.68
N SER A 53 -8.01 -12.01 10.98
CA SER A 53 -8.65 -11.85 12.28
C SER A 53 -9.80 -12.85 12.51
N GLU A 54 -10.56 -13.18 11.45
CA GLU A 54 -11.61 -14.21 11.51
C GLU A 54 -11.00 -15.60 11.72
N ILE A 55 -9.90 -15.94 11.02
CA ILE A 55 -9.19 -17.22 11.19
C ILE A 55 -8.79 -17.44 12.66
N LEU A 56 -8.33 -16.39 13.35
CA LEU A 56 -7.97 -16.47 14.77
C LEU A 56 -9.19 -16.57 15.72
N ARG A 57 -10.39 -16.20 15.27
CA ARG A 57 -11.64 -16.31 16.05
C ARG A 57 -12.35 -17.64 15.85
N SER A 58 -12.29 -18.18 14.64
CA SER A 58 -13.01 -19.39 14.24
C SER A 58 -12.19 -20.67 14.37
N GLY A 59 -10.88 -20.56 14.54
CA GLY A 59 -9.96 -21.67 14.84
C GLY A 59 -9.85 -21.92 16.33
#